data_AF-A0A662Q708-F1
#
_entry.id   AF-A0A662Q708-F1
#
_cell.length_a   1.000
_cell.length_b   1.000
_cell.length_c   1.000
_cell.angle_alpha   90.00
_cell.angle_beta   90.00
_cell.angle_gamma   90.00
#
_symmetry.space_group_name_H-M   'P 1'
#
loop_
_entity.id
_entity.type
_entity.pdbx_description
1 polymer ?
#
loop_
_entity_poly.entity_id
_entity_poly.type
_entity_poly.pdbx_seq_one_letter_code
_entity_poly.pdbx_strand_id
1 'polypeptide(L)'
;ALSGLKSRDLEALGRLMNKNQELLRAIGGSSPEIEDAVSLCLKAGAYGAKLTGAGGGGCVIAVVDPDRLEKAARMLSERFQVFRARLGVEGVRAEPPARQ
;
A
#
# COMPACT_ATOMS: atom_id res chain seq x y z
N ALA A 1 -10.11 -1.74 -12.22
CA ALA A 1 -9.68 -1.95 -10.83
C ALA A 1 -10.37 -3.15 -10.19
N LEU A 2 -11.70 -3.14 -10.07
CA LEU A 2 -12.47 -4.27 -9.51
C LEU A 2 -12.28 -5.60 -10.28
N SER A 3 -12.17 -5.53 -11.61
CA SER A 3 -11.83 -6.69 -12.45
C SER A 3 -10.46 -7.29 -12.11
N GLY A 4 -9.42 -6.45 -12.04
CA GLY A 4 -8.05 -6.86 -11.69
C GLY A 4 -7.94 -7.48 -10.30
N LEU A 5 -8.68 -6.96 -9.32
CA LEU A 5 -8.72 -7.55 -7.98
C LEU A 5 -9.40 -8.94 -7.99
N LYS A 6 -10.49 -9.09 -8.77
CA LYS A 6 -11.19 -10.38 -8.93
C LYS A 6 -10.33 -11.41 -9.68
N SER A 7 -9.53 -10.98 -10.65
CA SER A 7 -8.63 -11.84 -11.43
C SER A 7 -7.24 -12.04 -10.78
N ARG A 8 -7.00 -11.47 -9.59
CA ARG A 8 -5.69 -11.46 -8.91
C ARG A 8 -4.54 -10.90 -9.75
N ASP A 9 -4.85 -10.01 -10.70
CA ASP A 9 -3.85 -9.29 -11.48
C ASP A 9 -3.32 -8.10 -10.67
N LEU A 10 -2.35 -8.38 -9.80
CA LEU A 10 -1.74 -7.42 -8.90
C LEU A 10 -0.88 -6.39 -9.64
N GLU A 11 -0.35 -6.74 -10.81
CA GLU A 11 0.44 -5.82 -11.63
C GLU A 11 -0.46 -4.76 -12.27
N ALA A 12 -1.59 -5.17 -12.85
CA ALA A 12 -2.59 -4.22 -13.36
C ALA A 12 -3.16 -3.34 -12.25
N LEU A 13 -3.38 -3.90 -11.07
CA LEU A 13 -3.78 -3.12 -9.90
C LEU A 13 -2.71 -2.07 -9.54
N GLY A 14 -1.44 -2.46 -9.50
CA GLY A 14 -0.32 -1.58 -9.24
C GLY A 14 -0.23 -0.42 -10.25
N ARG A 15 -0.37 -0.70 -11.55
CA ARG A 15 -0.42 0.34 -12.60
C ARG A 15 -1.55 1.35 -12.35
N LEU A 16 -2.73 0.88 -11.95
CA LEU A 16 -3.85 1.75 -11.60
C LEU A 16 -3.61 2.55 -10.31
N MET A 17 -2.91 1.99 -9.32
CA MET A 17 -2.50 2.71 -8.10
C MET A 17 -1.57 3.87 -8.43
N ASN A 18 -0.57 3.64 -9.29
CA ASN A 18 0.35 4.69 -9.74
C ASN A 18 -0.40 5.80 -10.48
N LYS A 19 -1.33 5.42 -11.39
CA LYS A 19 -2.16 6.40 -12.08
C LYS A 19 -3.00 7.24 -11.12
N ASN A 20 -3.54 6.61 -10.07
CA ASN A 20 -4.28 7.33 -9.04
C ASN A 20 -3.38 8.28 -8.23
N GLN A 21 -2.14 7.89 -7.92
CA GLN A 21 -1.19 8.79 -7.27
C GLN A 21 -0.89 10.04 -8.12
N GLU A 22 -0.76 9.90 -9.44
CA GLU A 22 -0.63 11.06 -10.34
C GLU A 22 -1.82 12.01 -10.24
N LEU A 23 -3.05 11.47 -10.18
CA LEU A 23 -4.27 12.26 -10.03
C LEU A 23 -4.34 12.94 -8.66
N LEU A 24 -4.00 12.22 -7.59
CA LEU A 24 -3.93 12.76 -6.23
C LEU A 24 -2.92 13.90 -6.13
N ARG A 25 -1.77 13.78 -6.81
CA ARG A 25 -0.79 14.87 -6.92
C ARG A 25 -1.38 16.07 -7.67
N ALA A 26 -2.05 15.85 -8.79
CA ALA A 26 -2.62 16.92 -9.61
C ALA A 26 -3.68 17.75 -8.89
N ILE A 27 -4.44 17.14 -7.95
CA ILE A 27 -5.44 17.84 -7.14
C ILE A 27 -4.89 18.39 -5.82
N GLY A 28 -3.57 18.33 -5.59
CA GLY A 28 -2.94 18.84 -4.37
C GLY A 28 -3.08 17.95 -3.13
N GLY A 29 -3.48 16.69 -3.30
CA GLY A 29 -3.66 15.72 -2.20
C GLY A 29 -2.36 15.07 -1.71
N SER A 30 -1.23 15.31 -2.37
CA SER A 30 0.07 14.72 -2.05
C SER A 30 1.02 15.71 -1.35
N SER A 31 2.13 15.21 -0.82
CA SER A 31 3.19 16.00 -0.18
C SER A 31 4.57 15.42 -0.54
N PRO A 32 5.67 16.18 -0.34
CA PRO A 32 7.02 15.67 -0.57
C PRO A 32 7.30 14.33 0.14
N GLU A 33 6.82 14.17 1.38
CA GLU A 33 7.01 12.97 2.18
C GLU A 33 6.26 11.76 1.60
N ILE A 34 5.05 11.98 1.08
CA ILE A 34 4.27 10.95 0.40
C ILE A 34 4.95 10.54 -0.91
N GLU A 35 5.44 11.51 -1.69
CA GLU A 35 6.13 11.23 -2.95
C GLU A 35 7.45 10.48 -2.72
N ASP A 36 8.18 10.81 -1.65
CA ASP A 36 9.37 10.08 -1.21
C ASP A 36 9.06 8.63 -0.85
N ALA A 37 8.00 8.40 -0.07
CA ALA A 37 7.56 7.07 0.31
C ALA A 37 7.10 6.24 -0.91
N VAL A 38 6.29 6.84 -1.81
CA VAL A 38 5.87 6.20 -3.07
C VAL A 38 7.07 5.84 -3.93
N SER A 39 8.01 6.77 -4.11
CA SER A 39 9.24 6.56 -4.89
C SER A 39 10.08 5.41 -4.32
N LEU A 40 10.23 5.35 -2.99
CA LEU A 40 10.98 4.27 -2.34
C LEU A 40 10.28 2.91 -2.50
N CYS A 41 8.95 2.85 -2.37
CA CYS A 41 8.18 1.63 -2.65
C CYS A 41 8.41 1.12 -4.08
N LEU A 42 8.38 2.02 -5.08
CA LEU A 42 8.62 1.65 -6.47
C LEU A 42 10.05 1.17 -6.71
N LYS A 43 11.06 1.85 -6.14
CA LYS A 43 12.47 1.41 -6.18
C LYS A 43 12.69 0.06 -5.50
N ALA A 44 11.92 -0.22 -4.45
CA ALA A 44 11.91 -1.50 -3.74
C ALA A 44 11.23 -2.63 -4.54
N GLY A 45 10.64 -2.33 -5.71
CA GLY A 45 10.06 -3.30 -6.62
C GLY A 45 8.56 -3.52 -6.43
N ALA A 46 7.84 -2.57 -5.83
CA ALA A 46 6.38 -2.59 -5.80
C ALA A 46 5.78 -2.50 -7.21
N TYR A 47 4.69 -3.22 -7.46
CA TYR A 47 3.88 -3.08 -8.66
C TYR A 47 3.22 -1.69 -8.75
N GLY A 48 2.85 -1.14 -7.59
CA GLY A 48 2.41 0.24 -7.48
C GLY A 48 2.25 0.68 -6.04
N ALA A 49 2.28 2.00 -5.83
CA ALA A 49 2.15 2.62 -4.53
C ALA A 49 1.37 3.93 -4.63
N LYS A 50 0.57 4.24 -3.60
CA LYS A 50 -0.16 5.52 -3.51
C LYS A 50 -0.44 5.92 -2.08
N LEU A 51 -0.72 7.20 -1.88
CA LEU A 51 -1.35 7.72 -0.67
C LEU A 51 -2.60 6.92 -0.28
N THR A 52 -2.82 6.69 1.01
CA THR A 52 -4.08 6.19 1.56
C THR A 52 -4.60 7.12 2.65
N GLY A 53 -5.93 7.30 2.71
CA GLY A 53 -6.58 8.30 3.57
C GLY A 53 -6.89 9.61 2.83
N ALA A 54 -7.16 10.67 3.60
CA ALA A 54 -7.64 11.96 3.07
C ALA A 54 -6.54 12.83 2.42
N GLY A 55 -5.26 12.60 2.72
CA GLY A 55 -4.14 13.43 2.26
C GLY A 55 -3.57 14.35 3.34
N GLY A 56 -2.50 15.09 3.01
CA GLY A 56 -1.80 16.00 3.94
C GLY A 56 -0.70 15.35 4.79
N GLY A 57 -0.29 14.13 4.45
CA GLY A 57 0.64 13.28 5.20
C GLY A 57 0.03 11.91 5.50
N GLY A 58 0.69 11.12 6.36
CA GLY A 58 0.17 9.84 6.83
C GLY A 58 0.78 8.63 6.12
N CYS A 59 -0.06 7.80 5.51
CA CYS A 59 0.32 6.45 5.08
C CYS A 59 0.32 6.30 3.55
N VAL A 60 1.27 5.49 3.06
CA VAL A 60 1.31 4.98 1.69
C VAL A 60 0.95 3.50 1.72
N ILE A 61 0.12 3.06 0.78
CA ILE A 61 -0.15 1.66 0.53
C ILE A 61 0.55 1.24 -0.76
N ALA A 62 1.27 0.12 -0.71
CA ALA A 62 1.98 -0.45 -1.84
C ALA A 62 1.59 -1.92 -2.03
N VAL A 63 1.47 -2.33 -3.30
CA VAL A 63 1.31 -3.73 -3.68
C VAL A 63 2.65 -4.23 -4.19
N VAL A 64 3.19 -5.26 -3.54
CA VAL A 64 4.52 -5.79 -3.78
C VAL A 64 4.41 -7.27 -4.09
N ASP A 65 5.27 -7.75 -4.97
CA ASP A 65 5.46 -9.18 -5.19
C ASP A 65 5.84 -9.87 -3.86
N PRO A 66 5.20 -11.00 -3.49
CA PRO A 66 5.54 -11.76 -2.29
C PRO A 66 7.04 -12.08 -2.17
N ASP A 67 7.70 -12.42 -3.29
CA ASP A 67 9.12 -12.78 -3.31
C ASP A 67 10.04 -11.59 -3.04
N ARG A 68 9.52 -10.37 -3.23
CA ARG A 68 10.23 -9.11 -2.98
C ARG A 68 9.85 -8.45 -1.66
N LEU A 69 8.82 -8.95 -0.98
CA LEU A 69 8.21 -8.30 0.19
C LEU A 69 9.22 -8.09 1.33
N GLU A 70 10.06 -9.09 1.62
CA GLU A 70 11.06 -9.00 2.69
C GLU A 70 12.13 -7.95 2.38
N LYS A 71 12.66 -7.94 1.16
CA LYS A 71 13.63 -6.95 0.69
C LYS A 71 13.03 -5.54 0.71
N ALA A 72 11.80 -5.40 0.21
CA ALA A 72 11.11 -4.13 0.17
C ALA A 72 10.85 -3.58 1.57
N ALA A 73 10.38 -4.44 2.50
CA ALA A 73 10.16 -4.05 3.88
C ALA A 73 11.45 -3.57 4.56
N ARG A 74 12.58 -4.27 4.36
CA ARG A 74 13.88 -3.84 4.92
C ARG A 74 14.29 -2.46 4.42
N MET A 75 14.26 -2.26 3.10
CA MET A 75 14.61 -0.98 2.49
C MET A 75 13.70 0.16 2.95
N LEU A 76 12.40 -0.09 3.08
CA LEU A 76 11.44 0.91 3.55
C LEU A 76 11.62 1.23 5.04
N SER A 77 11.93 0.23 5.87
CA SER A 77 12.13 0.39 7.31
C SER A 77 13.32 1.26 7.70
N GLU A 78 14.25 1.52 6.78
CA GLU A 78 15.35 2.47 7.01
C GLU A 78 14.86 3.92 7.15
N ARG A 79 13.67 4.25 6.61
CA ARG A 79 13.14 5.61 6.56
C ARG A 79 11.69 5.75 7.04
N PHE A 80 10.91 4.67 7.05
CA PHE A 80 9.48 4.69 7.32
C PHE A 80 9.06 3.55 8.27
N GLN A 81 7.96 3.74 9.01
CA GLN A 81 7.34 2.63 9.71
C GLN A 81 6.58 1.74 8.72
N VAL A 82 6.91 0.45 8.71
CA VAL A 82 6.37 -0.50 7.72
C VAL A 82 5.48 -1.54 8.39
N PHE A 83 4.26 -1.68 7.86
CA PHE A 83 3.32 -2.73 8.24
C PHE A 83 3.06 -3.66 7.05
N ARG A 84 3.21 -4.97 7.29
CA ARG A 84 2.84 -5.99 6.31
C ARG A 84 1.38 -6.37 6.52
N ALA A 85 0.56 -6.15 5.50
CA ALA A 85 -0.86 -6.48 5.55
C ALA A 85 -1.19 -7.69 4.65
N ARG A 86 -2.17 -8.49 5.07
CA ARG A 86 -2.83 -9.49 4.22
C ARG A 86 -4.24 -9.02 3.90
N LEU A 87 -4.66 -9.20 2.66
CA LEU A 87 -6.01 -8.88 2.20
C LEU A 87 -6.95 -10.07 2.43
N GLY A 88 -8.24 -9.79 2.64
CA GLY A 88 -9.28 -10.82 2.76
C GLY A 88 -9.26 -11.58 4.08
N VAL A 89 -8.73 -10.96 5.14
CA VAL A 89 -8.83 -11.50 6.50
C VAL A 89 -10.24 -11.28 7.07
N GLU A 90 -10.60 -12.06 8.07
CA GLU A 90 -11.85 -11.87 8.79
C GLU A 90 -11.86 -10.51 9.49
N GLY A 91 -13.03 -9.87 9.51
CA GLY A 91 -13.24 -8.59 10.18
C GLY A 91 -13.37 -8.74 11.70
N VAL A 92 -13.93 -7.71 12.33
CA VAL A 92 -14.21 -7.74 13.77
C VAL A 92 -15.22 -8.84 14.12
N ARG A 93 -14.97 -9.56 15.22
CA ARG A 93 -15.85 -10.59 15.76
C ARG A 93 -15.96 -10.44 17.27
N ALA A 94 -17.15 -10.66 17.83
CA ALA A 94 -17.36 -10.79 19.26
C ALA A 94 -16.89 -12.18 19.71
N GLU A 95 -15.91 -12.23 20.61
CA GLU A 95 -15.49 -13.49 21.23
C GLU A 95 -16.37 -13.79 22.45
N PRO A 96 -16.77 -15.06 22.66
CA PRO A 96 -17.43 -15.44 23.88
C PRO A 96 -16.50 -15.18 25.08
N PRO A 97 -17.03 -14.79 26.25
CA PRO A 97 -16.21 -14.51 27.42
C PRO A 97 -15.34 -15.72 27.76
N ALA A 98 -14.07 -15.46 28.10
CA ALA A 98 -13.13 -16.50 28.50
C ALA A 98 -13.72 -17.29 29.68
N ARG A 99 -13.82 -18.62 29.55
CA ARG A 99 -14.18 -19.48 30.68
C ARG A 99 -13.00 -19.44 31.66
N GLN A 100 -13.27 -19.02 32.90
CA GLN A 100 -12.36 -19.23 34.04
C GLN A 100 -12.37 -20.72 34.43
#